data_AF-A0AA39TB47-F1
#
_entry.id   AF-A0AA39TB47-F1
#
_cell.length_a   1.000
_cell.length_b   1.000
_cell.length_c   1.000
_cell.angle_alpha   90.00
_cell.angle_beta   90.00
_cell.angle_gamma   90.00
#
_symmetry.space_group_name_H-M   'P 1'
#
loop_
_entity.id
_entity.type
_entity.pdbx_description
1 polymer ?
#
loop_
_entity_poly.entity_id
_entity_poly.type
_entity_poly.pdbx_seq_one_letter_code
_entity_poly.pdbx_strand_id
1 'polypeptide(L)'
;MAYVSQRVYLFFETKKAHLLVRSDGTRWLKCMHFQRHMITAIVDCNSRRCTRSLRHPRECRLPTCLQNFGDEIQRDIDKVDEYCFACRAAQARAARDAAAASSS
;
A
#
# COMPACT_ATOMS: atom_id res chain seq x y z
N MET A 1 19.04 4.26 -27.19
CA MET A 1 19.20 4.81 -25.83
C MET A 1 18.10 5.83 -25.61
N ALA A 2 16.99 5.43 -24.98
CA ALA A 2 15.86 6.32 -24.72
C ALA A 2 15.96 6.83 -23.27
N TYR A 3 16.24 8.12 -23.14
CA TYR A 3 16.14 8.90 -21.91
C TYR A 3 14.66 8.98 -21.52
N VAL A 4 14.27 8.46 -20.36
CA VAL A 4 12.96 8.76 -19.77
C VAL A 4 13.19 9.30 -18.36
N SER A 5 13.62 10.57 -18.34
CA SER A 5 13.46 11.44 -17.18
C SER A 5 12.03 11.96 -17.23
N GLN A 6 11.17 11.53 -16.31
CA GLN A 6 9.98 12.32 -15.99
C GLN A 6 9.41 12.01 -14.60
N ARG A 7 9.39 13.08 -13.80
CA ARG A 7 8.41 13.37 -12.74
C ARG A 7 8.53 12.56 -11.47
N VAL A 8 9.60 12.87 -10.74
CA VAL A 8 9.48 13.15 -9.31
C VAL A 8 8.42 14.25 -9.13
N TYR A 9 7.57 14.10 -8.11
CA TYR A 9 6.56 15.05 -7.64
C TYR A 9 5.30 15.13 -8.50
N LEU A 10 4.21 14.52 -8.00
CA LEU A 10 2.90 15.15 -7.79
C LEU A 10 1.90 14.03 -7.41
N PHE A 11 1.88 13.66 -6.13
CA PHE A 11 0.68 13.16 -5.43
C PHE A 11 0.93 13.23 -3.92
N PHE A 12 1.29 14.42 -3.42
CA PHE A 12 1.22 14.75 -1.99
C PHE A 12 -0.12 15.46 -1.76
N GLU A 13 -1.22 14.76 -2.00
CA GLU A 13 -2.55 15.31 -1.79
C GLU A 13 -3.39 14.35 -0.96
N THR A 14 -2.98 14.13 0.29
CA THR A 14 -3.89 14.00 1.44
C THR A 14 -3.15 14.35 2.72
N LYS A 15 -3.80 15.20 3.51
CA LYS A 15 -3.33 15.72 4.78
C LYS A 15 -3.39 14.61 5.84
N LYS A 16 -2.24 14.10 6.28
CA LYS A 16 -2.00 13.61 7.65
C LYS A 16 -0.54 13.17 7.77
N ALA A 17 0.28 14.01 8.39
CA ALA A 17 1.70 13.77 8.56
C ALA A 17 1.94 12.75 9.70
N HIS A 18 1.72 11.49 9.35
CA HIS A 18 1.89 10.30 10.17
C HIS A 18 2.98 9.44 9.53
N LEU A 19 3.77 8.73 10.32
CA LEU A 19 4.94 8.02 9.82
C LEU A 19 4.56 6.94 8.78
N LEU A 20 5.00 7.09 7.54
CA LEU A 20 4.44 6.34 6.41
C LEU A 20 5.15 5.00 6.26
N VAL A 21 4.39 3.91 6.15
CA VAL A 21 4.95 2.59 5.88
C VAL A 21 5.03 2.41 4.38
N ARG A 22 6.24 2.25 3.83
CA ARG A 22 6.43 1.95 2.42
C ARG A 22 6.41 0.44 2.22
N SER A 23 5.42 -0.02 1.47
CA SER A 23 5.24 -1.41 1.13
C SER A 23 5.41 -1.59 -0.36
N ASP A 24 6.24 -2.55 -0.71
CA ASP A 24 6.53 -2.90 -2.08
C ASP A 24 5.80 -4.21 -2.43
N GLY A 25 5.26 -4.27 -3.63
CA GLY A 25 4.40 -5.38 -4.02
C GLY A 25 4.02 -5.41 -5.49
N THR A 26 3.13 -6.35 -5.81
CA THR A 26 2.63 -6.60 -7.16
C THR A 26 1.22 -6.05 -7.30
N ARG A 27 0.97 -5.29 -8.36
CA ARG A 27 -0.38 -4.84 -8.74
C ARG A 27 -0.98 -5.77 -9.78
N TRP A 28 -2.12 -6.37 -9.47
CA TRP A 28 -2.87 -7.22 -10.39
C TRP A 28 -3.85 -6.36 -11.19
N LEU A 29 -3.68 -6.25 -12.50
CA LEU A 29 -4.39 -5.26 -13.30
C LEU A 29 -5.87 -5.59 -13.52
N LYS A 30 -6.25 -6.89 -13.55
CA LYS A 30 -7.65 -7.29 -13.79
C LYS A 30 -8.59 -7.05 -12.61
N CYS A 31 -8.07 -7.04 -11.38
CA CYS A 31 -8.87 -6.77 -10.17
C CYS A 31 -8.38 -5.55 -9.38
N MET A 32 -7.31 -4.90 -9.83
CA MET A 32 -6.66 -3.75 -9.17
C MET A 32 -6.21 -4.00 -7.73
N HIS A 33 -6.09 -5.27 -7.32
CA HIS A 33 -5.61 -5.64 -6.00
C HIS A 33 -4.08 -5.50 -5.90
N PHE A 34 -3.64 -4.91 -4.78
CA PHE A 34 -2.23 -4.85 -4.41
C PHE A 34 -1.87 -6.06 -3.54
N GLN A 35 -0.93 -6.86 -4.00
CA GLN A 35 -0.34 -7.92 -3.18
C GLN A 35 0.95 -7.39 -2.56
N ARG A 36 0.96 -7.23 -1.24
CA ARG A 36 2.15 -6.83 -0.50
C ARG A 36 3.13 -7.99 -0.44
N HIS A 37 4.36 -7.76 -0.88
CA HIS A 37 5.43 -8.74 -0.77
C HIS A 37 6.32 -8.43 0.43
N MET A 38 6.66 -7.15 0.63
CA MET A 38 7.54 -6.73 1.71
C MET A 38 7.27 -5.30 2.17
N ILE A 39 7.58 -5.03 3.45
CA ILE A 39 7.67 -3.66 3.97
C ILE A 39 9.14 -3.25 3.85
N THR A 40 9.42 -2.29 2.98
CA THR A 40 10.80 -1.96 2.58
C THR A 40 11.38 -0.79 3.37
N ALA A 41 10.52 0.13 3.81
CA ALA A 41 10.98 1.25 4.61
C ALA A 41 9.87 1.80 5.50
N ILE A 42 10.28 2.31 6.64
CA ILE A 42 9.48 3.19 7.47
C ILE A 42 9.97 4.61 7.16
N VAL A 43 9.12 5.41 6.51
CA VAL A 43 9.48 6.72 5.97
C VAL A 43 9.06 7.82 6.94
N ASP A 44 9.99 8.73 7.22
CA ASP A 44 9.74 9.89 8.05
C ASP A 44 8.67 10.80 7.42
N CYS A 45 7.64 11.13 8.19
CA CYS A 45 6.55 12.00 7.73
C CYS A 45 6.89 13.49 7.76
N ASN A 46 8.09 13.85 8.23
CA ASN A 46 8.63 15.20 8.32
C ASN A 46 7.76 16.19 9.15
N SER A 47 6.87 15.63 9.97
CA SER A 47 5.94 16.38 10.81
C SER A 47 6.59 16.85 12.09
N ARG A 48 6.30 18.08 12.51
CA ARG A 48 6.60 18.59 13.87
C ARG A 48 5.56 18.19 14.91
N ARG A 49 4.57 17.38 14.53
CA ARG A 49 3.55 16.88 15.46
C ARG A 49 3.62 15.37 15.65
N CYS A 50 4.59 14.68 15.05
CA CYS A 50 4.70 13.22 15.16
C CYS A 50 5.87 12.85 16.08
N THR A 51 5.61 12.08 17.15
CA THR A 51 6.65 11.65 18.10
C THR A 51 7.78 10.86 17.48
N ARG A 52 7.48 10.16 16.39
CA ARG A 52 8.43 9.28 15.70
C ARG A 52 9.19 9.99 14.57
N SER A 53 8.83 11.25 14.27
CA SER A 53 9.49 12.06 13.25
C SER A 53 10.84 12.57 13.74
N LEU A 54 11.84 12.62 12.86
CA LEU A 54 13.15 13.22 13.17
C LEU A 54 13.05 14.71 13.51
N ARG A 55 12.01 15.40 13.01
CA ARG A 55 11.79 16.84 13.28
C ARG A 55 11.13 17.13 14.62
N HIS A 56 10.81 16.11 15.40
CA HIS A 56 10.07 16.27 16.63
C HIS A 56 10.88 15.82 17.83
N PRO A 57 10.87 16.58 18.94
CA PRO A 57 11.56 16.17 20.15
C PRO A 57 10.97 14.86 20.68
N ARG A 58 11.85 13.89 20.97
CA ARG A 58 11.46 12.57 21.52
C ARG A 58 10.76 12.68 22.88
N GLU A 59 10.95 13.79 23.57
CA GLU A 59 10.46 14.07 24.91
C GLU A 59 9.11 14.82 24.92
N CYS A 60 8.45 15.01 23.76
CA CYS A 60 7.09 15.57 23.73
C CYS A 60 6.12 14.68 24.51
N ARG A 61 5.45 15.26 25.51
CA ARG A 61 4.31 14.66 26.22
C ARG A 61 2.98 15.34 25.90
N LEU A 62 2.93 16.20 24.87
CA LEU A 62 1.68 16.84 24.47
C LEU A 62 0.71 15.78 23.93
N PRO A 63 -0.55 15.79 24.37
CA PRO A 63 -1.56 14.83 23.91
C PRO A 63 -1.93 15.02 22.43
N THR A 64 -1.52 16.15 21.83
CA THR A 64 -1.71 16.47 20.41
C THR A 64 -0.63 15.88 19.51
N CYS A 65 0.41 15.27 20.09
CA CYS A 65 1.49 14.61 19.35
C CYS A 65 0.99 13.25 18.79
N LEU A 66 1.08 13.06 17.46
CA LEU A 66 0.75 11.85 16.73
C LEU A 66 1.75 10.73 17.03
N GLN A 67 1.26 9.57 17.47
CA GLN A 67 2.10 8.41 17.82
C GLN A 67 1.93 7.21 16.86
N ASN A 68 0.87 7.25 16.04
CA ASN A 68 0.53 6.16 15.13
C ASN A 68 1.25 6.30 13.79
N PHE A 69 1.48 5.15 13.15
CA PHE A 69 1.86 5.10 11.74
C PHE A 69 0.75 5.69 10.87
N GLY A 70 1.16 6.21 9.73
CA GLY A 70 0.32 6.84 8.75
C GLY A 70 -0.15 5.91 7.68
N ASP A 71 -0.68 6.52 6.63
CA ASP A 71 -1.09 5.81 5.43
C ASP A 71 0.10 5.04 4.84
N GLU A 72 -0.23 3.90 4.25
CA GLU A 72 0.75 3.07 3.59
C GLU A 72 1.06 3.63 2.20
N ILE A 73 2.34 3.85 1.93
CA ILE A 73 2.82 4.13 0.58
C ILE A 73 2.96 2.80 -0.14
N GLN A 74 2.01 2.51 -1.03
CA GLN A 74 2.09 1.34 -1.91
C GLN A 74 2.96 1.66 -3.11
N ARG A 75 4.00 0.86 -3.32
CA ARG A 75 4.85 0.93 -4.50
C ARG A 75 4.68 -0.35 -5.30
N ASP A 76 4.27 -0.18 -6.55
CA ASP A 76 4.19 -1.27 -7.50
C ASP A 76 5.61 -1.58 -8.01
N ILE A 77 6.18 -2.71 -7.56
CA ILE A 77 7.41 -3.26 -8.14
C ILE A 77 7.07 -3.91 -9.48
N ASP A 78 6.01 -4.72 -9.47
CA ASP A 78 5.55 -5.48 -10.63
C ASP A 78 4.08 -5.22 -10.92
N LYS A 79 3.72 -5.31 -12.19
CA LYS A 79 2.34 -5.24 -12.67
C LYS A 79 2.03 -6.48 -13.48
N VAL A 80 1.03 -7.25 -13.06
CA VAL A 80 0.65 -8.52 -13.69
C VAL A 80 -0.74 -8.37 -14.28
N ASP A 81 -0.90 -8.64 -15.57
CA ASP A 81 -2.19 -8.56 -16.28
C ASP A 81 -3.06 -9.81 -16.09
N GLU A 82 -3.23 -10.22 -14.84
CA GLU A 82 -4.04 -11.36 -14.46
C GLU A 82 -4.89 -11.06 -13.22
N TYR A 83 -5.78 -11.98 -12.87
CA TYR A 83 -6.45 -11.97 -11.57
C TYR A 83 -5.49 -12.43 -10.47
N CYS A 84 -5.55 -11.72 -9.33
CA CYS A 84 -4.82 -12.14 -8.13
C CYS A 84 -5.25 -13.53 -7.66
N PHE A 85 -4.39 -14.20 -6.90
CA PHE A 85 -4.63 -15.55 -6.40
C PHE A 85 -5.95 -15.69 -5.65
N ALA A 86 -6.34 -14.68 -4.86
CA ALA A 86 -7.60 -14.69 -4.12
C ALA A 86 -8.82 -14.65 -5.06
N CYS A 87 -8.80 -13.80 -6.09
CA CYS A 87 -9.86 -13.71 -7.09
C CYS A 87 -9.95 -15.00 -7.92
N ARG A 88 -8.80 -15.56 -8.30
CA ARG A 88 -8.73 -16.83 -9.03
C ARG A 88 -9.32 -17.99 -8.22
N ALA A 89 -8.97 -18.06 -6.93
CA ALA A 89 -9.52 -19.07 -6.02
C ALA A 89 -11.04 -18.88 -5.81
N ALA A 90 -11.53 -17.64 -5.76
CA ALA A 90 -12.96 -17.35 -5.66
C ALA A 90 -13.74 -17.82 -6.90
N GLN A 91 -13.22 -17.56 -8.10
CA GLN A 91 -13.81 -18.05 -9.35
C GLN A 91 -13.84 -19.58 -9.40
N ALA A 92 -12.75 -20.23 -8.99
CA ALA A 92 -12.68 -21.70 -8.94
C ALA A 92 -13.69 -22.30 -7.95
N ARG A 93 -13.89 -21.68 -6.78
CA ARG A 93 -14.93 -22.11 -5.82
C ARG A 93 -16.32 -21.96 -6.42
N ALA A 94 -16.63 -20.79 -7.00
CA ALA A 94 -17.93 -20.55 -7.63
C ALA A 94 -18.24 -21.55 -8.77
N ALA A 95 -17.24 -21.91 -9.57
CA ALA A 95 -17.41 -22.91 -10.63
C ALA A 95 -17.71 -24.31 -10.07
N ARG A 96 -17.09 -24.70 -8.95
CA ARG A 96 -17.35 -25.99 -8.30
C ARG A 96 -18.75 -26.04 -7.70
N ASP A 97 -19.18 -24.95 -7.06
CA ASP A 97 -20.52 -24.85 -6.47
C ASP A 97 -21.61 -24.87 -7.55
N ALA A 98 -21.38 -24.19 -8.68
CA ALA A 98 -22.28 -24.23 -9.83
C ALA A 98 -22.35 -25.64 -10.47
N ALA A 99 -21.21 -26.33 -10.59
CA ALA A 99 -21.18 -27.71 -11.07
C ALA A 99 -21.95 -28.65 -10.14
N ALA A 100 -21.78 -28.50 -8.82
CA ALA A 100 -22.54 -29.27 -7.83
C ALA A 100 -24.05 -29.02 -7.95
N ALA A 101 -24.46 -27.76 -8.09
CA ALA A 101 -25.87 -27.39 -8.26
C ALA A 101 -26.49 -27.90 -9.57
N SER A 102 -25.70 -28.10 -10.62
CA SER A 102 -26.18 -28.69 -11.89
C SER A 102 -26.32 -30.22 -11.86
N SER A 103 -25.77 -30.87 -10.83
CA SER A 103 -25.75 -32.33 -10.68
C SER A 103 -26.80 -32.88 -9.70
N SER A 104 -27.62 -32.00 -9.13
CA SER A 104 -28.75 -32.30 -8.24
C SER A 104 -30.08 -32.02 -8.94
#